data_AF-A0A2X0PYB2-F1
#
_entry.id   AF-A0A2X0PYB2-F1
#
_cell.length_a   1.000
_cell.length_b   1.000
_cell.length_c   1.000
_cell.angle_alpha   90.00
_cell.angle_beta   90.00
_cell.angle_gamma   90.00
#
_symmetry.space_group_name_H-M   'P 1'
#
loop_
_entity.id
_entity.type
_entity.pdbx_description
1 polymer ?
#
loop_
_entity_poly.entity_id
_entity_poly.type
_entity_poly.pdbx_seq_one_letter_code
_entity_poly.pdbx_strand_id
1 'polypeptide(L)'
;MFYQDLSSDNIFTKYDKIRLTNILTNISEWNYKNIFYFGNTLGLLDPENINRLCSSLITYSINEKLYHQRWYDEVLAAILNSISILVRRNYLLAEKLLDRFDQMKVSDGYACEKMHAQLYRAFITYIKTRVVLVKSF
;
A
#
# COMPACT_ATOMS: atom_id res chain seq x y z
N MET A 1 1.67 -10.85 -3.32
CA MET A 1 1.44 -12.12 -2.59
C MET A 1 2.31 -12.08 -1.34
N PHE A 2 1.72 -12.16 -0.16
CA PHE A 2 2.43 -12.07 1.12
C PHE A 2 2.87 -13.44 1.60
N TYR A 3 3.90 -13.51 2.43
CA TYR A 3 4.35 -14.79 3.03
C TYR A 3 3.21 -15.54 3.74
N GLN A 4 2.32 -14.82 4.42
CA GLN A 4 1.14 -15.40 5.06
C GLN A 4 0.15 -16.03 4.05
N ASP A 5 0.10 -15.52 2.81
CA ASP A 5 -0.71 -16.10 1.74
C ASP A 5 -0.12 -17.44 1.25
N LEU A 6 1.14 -17.76 1.58
CA LEU A 6 1.84 -18.99 1.17
C LEU A 6 1.83 -20.07 2.27
N SER A 7 2.08 -19.71 3.53
CA SER A 7 2.21 -20.68 4.62
C SER A 7 0.94 -20.85 5.46
N SER A 8 0.01 -19.88 5.45
CA SER A 8 -1.10 -19.73 6.42
C SER A 8 -0.67 -19.61 7.90
N ASP A 9 0.54 -20.02 8.25
CA ASP A 9 1.13 -19.92 9.57
C ASP A 9 1.77 -18.55 9.82
N ASN A 10 1.30 -17.88 10.88
CA ASN A 10 1.92 -16.64 11.35
C ASN A 10 3.11 -16.94 12.27
N ILE A 11 4.30 -16.96 11.69
CA ILE A 11 5.56 -17.14 12.44
C ILE A 11 5.97 -15.91 13.28
N PHE A 12 5.30 -14.77 13.12
CA PHE A 12 5.61 -13.53 13.84
C PHE A 12 4.83 -13.43 15.14
N THR A 13 5.57 -13.26 16.24
CA THR A 13 4.99 -13.01 17.56
C THR A 13 4.38 -11.60 17.63
N LYS A 14 3.57 -11.33 18.66
CA LYS A 14 3.06 -9.98 18.94
C LYS A 14 4.21 -8.98 19.16
N TYR A 15 5.30 -9.42 19.80
CA TYR A 15 6.48 -8.59 20.05
C TYR A 15 7.19 -8.22 18.75
N ASP A 16 7.34 -9.16 17.82
CA ASP A 16 7.96 -8.90 16.51
C ASP A 16 7.19 -7.85 15.72
N LYS A 17 5.85 -7.93 15.75
CA LYS A 17 4.98 -6.94 15.09
C LYS A 17 5.15 -5.56 15.71
N ILE A 18 5.17 -5.45 17.04
CA ILE A 18 5.40 -4.17 17.74
C ILE A 18 6.77 -3.60 17.37
N ARG A 19 7.82 -4.41 17.43
CA ARG A 19 9.19 -3.99 17.10
C ARG A 19 9.30 -3.51 15.66
N LEU A 20 8.75 -4.27 14.70
CA LEU A 20 8.73 -3.89 13.30
C LEU A 20 7.96 -2.59 13.06
N THR A 21 6.76 -2.47 13.64
CA THR A 21 5.96 -1.26 13.57
C THR A 21 6.79 -0.07 14.05
N ASN A 22 7.43 -0.16 15.21
CA ASN A 22 8.29 0.91 15.75
C ASN A 22 9.47 1.27 14.84
N ILE A 23 10.07 0.30 14.14
CA ILE A 23 11.16 0.58 13.20
C ILE A 23 10.62 1.35 11.99
N LEU A 24 9.52 0.89 11.40
CA LEU A 24 8.97 1.48 10.19
C LEU A 24 8.29 2.82 10.46
N THR A 25 7.64 2.98 11.62
CA THR A 25 6.96 4.22 11.95
C THR A 25 7.90 5.39 12.18
N ASN A 26 9.14 5.11 12.57
CA ASN A 26 10.22 6.06 12.82
C ASN A 26 11.14 6.27 11.62
N ILE A 27 10.74 5.83 10.41
CA ILE A 27 11.45 6.18 9.18
C ILE A 27 11.45 7.71 9.03
N SER A 28 12.63 8.31 9.17
CA SER A 28 12.85 9.76 9.00
C SER A 28 13.03 10.15 7.53
N GLU A 29 13.49 9.21 6.69
CA GLU A 29 13.79 9.43 5.28
C GLU A 29 13.48 8.19 4.43
N TRP A 30 12.98 8.40 3.21
CA TRP A 30 12.78 7.33 2.25
C TRP A 30 14.06 7.09 1.46
N ASN A 31 14.58 5.87 1.58
CA ASN A 31 15.66 5.34 0.75
C ASN A 31 15.25 3.96 0.23
N TYR A 32 16.02 3.40 -0.71
CA TYR A 32 15.72 2.10 -1.31
C TYR A 32 15.45 1.00 -0.28
N LYS A 33 16.28 0.91 0.77
CA LYS A 33 16.16 -0.10 1.83
C LYS A 33 14.85 0.05 2.62
N ASN A 34 14.49 1.28 2.98
CA ASN A 34 13.26 1.56 3.72
C ASN A 34 12.01 1.26 2.89
N ILE A 35 12.03 1.57 1.58
CA ILE A 35 10.94 1.25 0.66
C ILE A 35 10.80 -0.27 0.50
N PHE A 36 11.92 -0.96 0.26
CA PHE A 36 11.95 -2.40 0.12
C PHE A 36 11.38 -3.10 1.35
N TYR A 37 11.82 -2.73 2.56
CA TYR A 37 11.29 -3.31 3.78
C TYR A 37 9.82 -2.97 4.01
N PHE A 38 9.43 -1.70 3.80
CA PHE A 38 8.04 -1.31 3.93
C PHE A 38 7.14 -2.17 3.02
N GLY A 39 7.43 -2.24 1.73
CA GLY A 39 6.65 -3.00 0.75
C GLY A 39 6.52 -4.50 1.05
N ASN A 40 7.55 -5.11 1.63
CA ASN A 40 7.55 -6.54 1.96
C ASN A 40 6.92 -6.89 3.31
N THR A 41 6.72 -5.90 4.18
CA THR A 41 6.26 -6.14 5.57
C THR A 41 4.86 -5.59 5.85
N LEU A 42 4.20 -5.01 4.84
CA LEU A 42 2.85 -4.43 4.94
C LEU A 42 1.82 -5.35 5.61
N GLY A 43 1.89 -6.66 5.37
CA GLY A 43 0.97 -7.64 5.97
C GLY A 43 1.04 -7.70 7.51
N LEU A 44 2.13 -7.22 8.10
CA LEU A 44 2.36 -7.23 9.55
C LEU A 44 1.92 -5.94 10.25
N LEU A 45 1.67 -4.88 9.47
CA LEU A 45 1.25 -3.58 9.98
C LEU A 45 -0.27 -3.50 10.11
N ASP A 46 -0.76 -2.62 10.99
CA ASP A 46 -2.18 -2.25 11.02
C ASP A 46 -2.54 -1.31 9.86
N PRO A 47 -3.82 -1.27 9.45
CA PRO A 47 -4.26 -0.45 8.33
C PRO A 47 -3.90 1.05 8.43
N GLU A 48 -3.94 1.64 9.62
CA GLU A 48 -3.66 3.06 9.81
C GLU A 48 -2.17 3.36 9.59
N ASN A 49 -1.29 2.51 10.11
CA ASN A 49 0.15 2.65 9.86
C ASN A 49 0.51 2.42 8.38
N ILE A 50 -0.12 1.47 7.69
CA ILE A 50 0.04 1.30 6.24
C ILE A 50 -0.36 2.58 5.51
N ASN A 51 -1.55 3.12 5.82
CA ASN A 51 -2.04 4.33 5.19
C ASN A 51 -1.10 5.53 5.44
N ARG A 52 -0.65 5.73 6.68
CA ARG A 52 0.25 6.84 7.05
C ARG A 52 1.60 6.74 6.35
N LEU A 53 2.22 5.56 6.34
CA LEU A 53 3.53 5.36 5.72
C LEU A 53 3.44 5.44 4.19
N CYS A 54 2.45 4.79 3.57
CA CYS A 54 2.23 4.90 2.12
C CYS A 54 1.94 6.35 1.71
N SER A 55 1.15 7.05 2.52
CA SER A 55 0.91 8.48 2.36
C SER A 55 2.18 9.31 2.39
N SER A 56 3.10 9.04 3.32
CA SER A 56 4.41 9.70 3.37
C SER A 56 5.25 9.39 2.13
N LEU A 57 5.25 8.13 1.69
CA LEU A 57 5.97 7.69 0.50
C LEU A 57 5.48 8.37 -0.79
N ILE A 58 4.16 8.53 -0.95
CA ILE A 58 3.58 9.27 -2.06
C ILE A 58 4.05 10.73 -2.04
N THR A 59 3.98 11.41 -0.89
CA THR A 59 4.47 12.79 -0.74
C THR A 59 5.94 12.90 -1.15
N TYR A 60 6.76 11.98 -0.67
CA TYR A 60 8.17 11.91 -1.02
C TYR A 60 8.38 11.76 -2.53
N SER A 61 7.66 10.84 -3.18
CA SER A 61 7.79 10.59 -4.62
C SER A 61 7.35 11.75 -5.51
N ILE A 62 6.44 12.60 -5.02
CA ILE A 62 5.99 13.81 -5.73
C ILE A 62 7.02 14.93 -5.61
N ASN A 63 7.62 15.08 -4.42
CA ASN A 63 8.53 16.17 -4.12
C ASN A 63 9.95 15.92 -4.63
N GLU A 64 10.42 14.67 -4.53
CA GLU A 64 11.74 14.27 -5.01
C GLU A 64 11.63 13.81 -6.46
N LYS A 65 12.44 14.42 -7.35
CA LYS A 65 12.60 13.90 -8.70
C LYS A 65 13.37 12.58 -8.62
N LEU A 66 12.65 11.46 -8.58
CA LEU A 66 13.25 10.14 -8.60
C LEU A 66 13.85 9.87 -9.99
N TYR A 67 15.15 10.18 -10.15
CA TYR A 67 15.86 10.05 -11.43
C TYR A 67 16.22 8.61 -11.79
N HIS A 68 16.22 7.69 -10.81
CA HIS A 68 16.51 6.28 -11.04
C HIS A 68 15.25 5.47 -11.26
N GLN A 69 15.05 4.96 -12.48
CA GLN A 69 13.87 4.17 -12.87
C GLN A 69 13.59 3.01 -11.90
N ARG A 70 14.61 2.20 -11.58
CA ARG A 70 14.46 1.06 -10.64
C ARG A 70 13.96 1.48 -9.26
N TRP A 71 14.29 2.69 -8.81
CA TRP A 71 13.80 3.19 -7.53
C TRP A 71 12.32 3.55 -7.63
N TYR A 72 11.91 4.19 -8.73
CA TYR A 72 10.51 4.50 -8.97
C TYR A 72 9.64 3.24 -9.09
N ASP A 73 10.16 2.16 -9.71
CA ASP A 73 9.47 0.87 -9.79
C ASP A 73 9.13 0.31 -8.40
N GLU A 74 10.09 0.33 -7.48
CA GLU A 74 9.90 -0.14 -6.09
C GLU A 74 8.92 0.74 -5.31
N VAL A 75 8.93 2.05 -5.58
CA VAL A 75 7.96 2.99 -4.99
C VAL A 75 6.55 2.63 -5.45
N LEU A 76 6.33 2.46 -6.75
CA LEU A 76 5.03 2.09 -7.29
C LEU A 76 4.57 0.72 -6.77
N ALA A 77 5.47 -0.26 -6.72
CA ALA A 77 5.19 -1.59 -6.18
C ALA A 77 4.77 -1.52 -4.70
N ALA A 78 5.50 -0.77 -3.87
CA ALA A 78 5.18 -0.62 -2.45
C ALA A 78 3.82 0.09 -2.25
N ILE A 79 3.51 1.12 -3.04
CA ILE A 79 2.23 1.83 -2.98
C ILE A 79 1.07 0.92 -3.40
N LEU A 80 1.19 0.22 -4.53
CA LEU A 80 0.14 -0.67 -5.02
C LEU A 80 -0.07 -1.87 -4.10
N ASN A 81 1.00 -2.44 -3.52
CA ASN A 81 0.88 -3.49 -2.51
C ASN A 81 0.15 -2.98 -1.25
N SER A 82 0.39 -1.72 -0.84
CA SER A 82 -0.31 -1.09 0.28
C SER A 82 -1.80 -0.95 -0.01
N ILE A 83 -2.15 -0.46 -1.20
CA ILE A 83 -3.54 -0.34 -1.65
C ILE A 83 -4.20 -1.73 -1.68
N SER A 84 -3.54 -2.74 -2.27
CA SER A 84 -4.05 -4.12 -2.35
C SER A 84 -4.35 -4.73 -0.99
N ILE A 85 -3.50 -4.52 0.02
CA ILE A 85 -3.79 -4.95 1.39
C ILE A 85 -4.98 -4.21 1.96
N LEU A 86 -5.01 -2.89 1.80
CA LEU A 86 -6.07 -2.07 2.37
C LEU A 86 -7.42 -2.35 1.71
N VAL A 87 -7.49 -2.67 0.42
CA VAL A 87 -8.75 -3.11 -0.22
C VAL A 87 -9.38 -4.27 0.55
N ARG A 88 -8.56 -5.22 1.03
CA ARG A 88 -9.02 -6.39 1.80
C ARG A 88 -9.30 -6.08 3.27
N ARG A 89 -8.58 -5.15 3.89
CA ARG A 89 -8.61 -4.92 5.36
C ARG A 89 -9.38 -3.66 5.79
N ASN A 90 -9.34 -2.61 4.98
CA ASN A 90 -10.04 -1.35 5.20
C ASN A 90 -10.14 -0.57 3.87
N TYR A 91 -11.21 -0.82 3.12
CA TYR A 91 -11.38 -0.26 1.77
C TYR A 91 -11.47 1.28 1.75
N LEU A 92 -11.87 1.92 2.86
CA LEU A 92 -11.94 3.39 2.97
C LEU A 92 -10.54 4.01 2.95
N LEU A 93 -9.56 3.37 3.59
CA LEU A 93 -8.17 3.81 3.52
C LEU A 93 -7.55 3.52 2.15
N ALA A 94 -7.92 2.39 1.53
CA ALA A 94 -7.50 2.08 0.17
C ALA A 94 -7.97 3.13 -0.84
N GLU A 95 -9.22 3.56 -0.73
CA GLU A 95 -9.79 4.63 -1.56
C GLU A 95 -9.01 5.93 -1.41
N LYS A 96 -8.74 6.36 -0.17
CA LYS A 96 -7.91 7.54 0.10
C LYS A 96 -6.53 7.44 -0.55
N LEU A 97 -5.87 6.28 -0.49
CA LEU A 97 -4.57 6.09 -1.11
C LEU A 97 -4.63 6.10 -2.64
N LEU A 98 -5.71 5.60 -3.25
CA LEU A 98 -5.91 5.65 -4.70
C LEU A 98 -6.07 7.10 -5.19
N ASP A 99 -6.82 7.93 -4.45
CA ASP A 99 -6.95 9.36 -4.77
C ASP A 99 -5.60 10.07 -4.72
N ARG A 100 -4.75 9.68 -3.75
CA ARG A 100 -3.39 10.19 -3.64
C ARG A 100 -2.45 9.66 -4.72
N PHE A 101 -2.61 8.41 -5.13
CA PHE A 101 -1.83 7.82 -6.21
C PHE A 101 -2.04 8.58 -7.52
N ASP A 102 -3.26 9.02 -7.82
CA ASP A 102 -3.53 9.83 -9.03
C ASP A 102 -2.75 11.16 -9.05
N GLN A 103 -2.47 11.73 -7.88
CA GLN A 103 -1.71 12.98 -7.76
C GLN A 103 -0.25 12.82 -8.21
N MET A 104 0.29 11.59 -8.22
CA MET A 104 1.65 11.31 -8.68
C MET A 104 1.82 11.49 -10.20
N LYS A 105 0.72 11.58 -10.97
CA LYS A 105 0.75 11.69 -12.44
C LYS A 105 1.68 10.66 -13.08
N VAL A 106 1.52 9.40 -12.67
CA VAL A 106 2.31 8.27 -13.17
C VAL A 106 2.33 8.25 -14.70
N SER A 107 3.51 8.13 -15.31
CA SER A 107 3.66 8.19 -16.77
C SER A 107 3.03 6.99 -17.48
N ASP A 108 2.77 7.11 -18.78
CA ASP A 108 2.16 6.03 -19.57
C ASP A 108 3.06 4.80 -19.74
N GLY A 109 4.36 4.93 -19.44
CA GLY A 109 5.29 3.79 -19.39
C GLY A 109 4.94 2.77 -18.29
N TYR A 110 4.11 3.15 -17.31
CA TYR A 110 3.66 2.31 -16.20
C TYR A 110 2.19 1.89 -16.37
N ALA A 111 1.85 1.40 -17.57
CA ALA A 111 0.48 1.00 -17.90
C ALA A 111 -0.03 -0.13 -16.99
N CYS A 112 0.84 -1.06 -16.59
CA CYS A 112 0.50 -2.18 -15.69
C CYS A 112 0.04 -1.67 -14.31
N GLU A 113 0.80 -0.72 -13.76
CA GLU A 113 0.53 -0.09 -12.47
C GLU A 113 -0.79 0.69 -12.49
N LYS A 114 -1.05 1.40 -13.60
CA LYS A 114 -2.34 2.05 -13.83
C LYS A 114 -3.48 1.04 -13.89
N MET A 115 -3.31 -0.09 -14.57
CA MET A 115 -4.31 -1.16 -14.61
C MET A 115 -4.59 -1.74 -13.21
N HIS A 116 -3.56 -1.96 -12.39
CA HIS A 116 -3.74 -2.38 -11.00
C HIS A 116 -4.55 -1.37 -10.18
N ALA A 117 -4.25 -0.07 -10.29
CA ALA A 117 -5.04 0.96 -9.60
C ALA A 117 -6.51 0.93 -10.03
N GLN A 118 -6.81 0.75 -11.32
CA GLN A 118 -8.18 0.62 -11.81
C GLN A 118 -8.88 -0.66 -11.31
N LEU A 119 -8.16 -1.78 -11.26
CA LEU A 119 -8.69 -3.01 -10.69
C LEU A 119 -9.08 -2.82 -9.21
N TYR A 120 -8.22 -2.15 -8.42
CA TYR A 120 -8.51 -1.87 -7.02
C TYR A 120 -9.71 -0.95 -6.83
N ARG A 121 -9.88 0.05 -7.71
CA ARG A 121 -11.12 0.87 -7.74
C ARG A 121 -12.35 0.01 -7.99
N ALA A 122 -12.30 -0.87 -8.98
CA ALA A 122 -13.42 -1.76 -9.29
C ALA A 122 -13.78 -2.66 -8.08
N PHE A 123 -12.78 -3.18 -7.36
CA PHE A 123 -13.02 -3.92 -6.12
C PHE A 123 -13.68 -3.08 -5.04
N ILE A 124 -13.24 -1.82 -4.85
CA ILE A 124 -13.88 -0.91 -3.88
C ILE A 124 -15.34 -0.65 -4.26
N THR A 125 -15.62 -0.38 -5.54
CA THR A 125 -16.98 -0.20 -6.05
C THR A 125 -17.85 -1.44 -5.78
N TYR A 126 -17.32 -2.63 -6.03
CA TYR A 126 -18.00 -3.88 -5.72
C TYR A 126 -18.29 -4.04 -4.22
N ILE A 127 -17.30 -3.75 -3.35
CA ILE A 127 -17.48 -3.80 -1.89
C ILE A 127 -18.60 -2.83 -1.46
N LYS A 128 -18.58 -1.58 -1.94
CA LYS A 128 -19.58 -0.57 -1.62
C LYS A 128 -20.99 -1.00 -2.02
N THR A 129 -21.16 -1.46 -3.25
CA THR A 129 -22.47 -1.89 -3.77
C THR A 129 -23.02 -3.09 -3.00
N ARG A 130 -22.17 -4.07 -2.65
CA ARG A 130 -22.58 -5.21 -1.83
C ARG A 130 -22.97 -4.80 -0.40
N VAL A 131 -22.22 -3.88 0.22
CA VAL A 131 -22.53 -3.38 1.58
C VAL A 131 -23.86 -2.63 1.63
N VAL A 132 -24.20 -1.87 0.58
CA VAL A 132 -25.50 -1.19 0.47
C VAL A 132 -26.65 -2.19 0.40
N LEU A 133 -26.52 -3.26 -0.39
CA LEU A 133 -27.56 -4.27 -0.54
C LEU A 133 -27.85 -5.03 0.77
N VAL A 134 -26.83 -5.33 1.58
CA VAL A 134 -27.02 -6.02 2.87
C VAL A 134 -27.70 -5.16 3.93
N LYS A 135 -27.59 -3.82 3.85
CA LYS A 135 -28.28 -2.90 4.77
C LYS A 135 -29.74 -2.58 4.39
N SER A 136 -30.19 -3.10 3.25
CA SER A 136 -31.52 -2.84 2.68
C SER A 136 -32.54 -3.95 3.00
N PHE A 137 -32.14 -4.95 3.80
CA PHE A 137 -32.94 -6.05 4.34
C PHE A 137 -32.83 -6.04 5.86
#